data_AF-A0A7C5CF81-F1
#
_entry.id   AF-A0A7C5CF81-F1
#
_cell.length_a   1.000
_cell.length_b   1.000
_cell.length_c   1.000
_cell.angle_alpha   90.00
_cell.angle_beta   90.00
_cell.angle_gamma   90.00
#
_symmetry.space_group_name_H-M   'P 1'
#
loop_
_entity.id
_entity.type
_entity.pdbx_description
1 polymer ?
#
loop_
_entity_poly.entity_id
_entity_poly.type
_entity_poly.pdbx_seq_one_letter_code
_entity_poly.pdbx_strand_id
1 'polypeptide(L)'
;MGLINLAQRTRGDIVATVNNILSLYIDPVIELNTKTSDFRLSELMNSDKPVTLYIVIDPENIDRMQPLFRIIMLQILKKLIKRLEFQNGKQIKAYKHRMLLMLDEFTAVGKIDYFEKSLAYMAGYGVTAYIIIQDTEQLYRLYSKEETIISNCHIKIAFTPNKEDTASLLSKMTGTTTVVKSNITTSGKRLSPILGSVSQSYQEVSRPLMTTDEILRLPKAKVTDRGEILDGGDMLIFIAGHAPIRGKQILFFKDQVFIDRSEVSL
;
A
#
# COMPACT_ATOMS: atom_id res chain seq x y z
N MET A 1 32.90 -1.39 -29.01
CA MET A 1 32.85 -2.30 -30.18
C MET A 1 31.45 -2.78 -30.60
N GLY A 2 30.40 -2.70 -29.77
CA GLY A 2 29.09 -3.30 -30.10
C GLY A 2 28.22 -2.57 -31.13
N LEU A 3 28.16 -1.22 -31.13
CA LEU A 3 27.24 -0.44 -31.99
C LEU A 3 27.71 -0.27 -33.45
N ILE A 4 29.02 -0.41 -33.69
CA ILE A 4 29.66 -0.12 -34.99
C ILE A 4 29.43 -1.25 -36.00
N ASN A 5 29.14 -2.46 -35.53
CA ASN A 5 28.90 -3.64 -36.38
C ASN A 5 27.43 -3.90 -36.72
N LEU A 6 26.50 -3.08 -36.21
CA LEU A 6 25.07 -3.22 -36.51
C LEU A 6 24.69 -2.53 -37.83
N ALA A 7 23.71 -3.10 -38.54
CA ALA A 7 23.11 -2.49 -39.72
C ALA A 7 22.64 -1.05 -39.43
N GLN A 8 22.78 -0.16 -40.41
CA GLN A 8 22.56 1.28 -40.23
C GLN A 8 21.17 1.63 -39.68
N ARG A 9 20.14 0.89 -40.10
CA ARG A 9 18.77 0.99 -39.59
C ARG A 9 18.69 0.63 -38.10
N THR A 10 19.21 -0.53 -37.72
CA THR A 10 19.25 -1.00 -36.32
C THR A 10 20.04 -0.05 -35.42
N ARG A 11 21.12 0.56 -35.91
CA ARG A 11 21.87 1.58 -35.16
C ARG A 11 21.04 2.85 -34.95
N GLY A 12 20.32 3.30 -35.99
CA GLY A 12 19.39 4.43 -35.89
C GLY A 12 18.30 4.20 -34.85
N ASP A 13 17.69 3.00 -34.86
CA ASP A 13 16.64 2.62 -33.91
C ASP A 13 17.17 2.58 -32.45
N ILE A 14 18.39 2.08 -32.24
CA ILE A 14 19.03 2.07 -30.91
C ILE A 14 19.33 3.49 -30.43
N VAL A 15 19.90 4.35 -31.28
CA VAL A 15 20.21 5.75 -30.90
C VAL A 15 18.93 6.52 -30.58
N ALA A 16 17.86 6.34 -31.36
CA ALA A 16 16.55 6.94 -31.08
C ALA A 16 16.00 6.47 -29.72
N THR A 17 16.13 5.18 -29.42
CA THR A 17 15.70 4.61 -28.12
C THR A 17 16.50 5.20 -26.96
N VAL A 18 17.83 5.28 -27.10
CA VAL A 18 18.70 5.87 -26.07
C VAL A 18 18.38 7.34 -25.86
N ASN A 19 18.18 8.11 -26.93
CA ASN A 19 17.79 9.52 -26.84
C ASN A 19 16.43 9.69 -26.15
N ASN A 20 15.45 8.83 -26.44
CA ASN A 20 14.17 8.87 -25.75
C ASN A 20 14.31 8.61 -24.25
N ILE A 21 15.09 7.60 -23.85
CA ILE A 21 15.34 7.29 -22.42
C ILE A 21 16.10 8.42 -21.74
N LEU A 22 17.11 8.99 -22.40
CA LEU A 22 17.97 10.01 -21.82
C LEU A 22 17.39 11.43 -21.90
N SER A 23 16.38 11.65 -22.75
CA SER A 23 15.74 12.96 -22.95
C SER A 23 15.29 13.60 -21.63
N LEU A 24 14.90 12.78 -20.65
CA LEU A 24 14.52 13.22 -19.32
C LEU A 24 15.65 13.98 -18.60
N TYR A 25 16.89 13.53 -18.75
CA TYR A 25 18.06 14.11 -18.08
C TYR A 25 18.64 15.31 -18.84
N ILE A 26 18.15 15.55 -20.05
CA ILE A 26 18.48 16.74 -20.85
C ILE A 26 17.52 17.89 -20.49
N ASP A 27 16.43 17.62 -19.77
CA ASP A 27 15.54 18.66 -19.28
C ASP A 27 16.30 19.63 -18.35
N PRO A 28 16.34 20.95 -18.64
CA PRO A 28 17.09 21.91 -17.84
C PRO A 28 16.64 22.01 -16.38
N VAL A 29 15.36 21.76 -16.10
CA VAL A 29 14.82 21.74 -14.74
C VAL A 29 15.37 20.54 -13.99
N ILE A 30 15.39 19.36 -14.61
CA ILE A 30 15.96 18.15 -14.00
C ILE A 30 17.46 18.29 -13.82
N GLU A 31 18.17 18.80 -14.83
CA GLU A 31 19.60 19.07 -14.73
C GLU A 31 19.90 20.01 -13.54
N LEU A 32 19.19 21.13 -13.43
CA LEU A 32 19.39 22.09 -12.35
C LEU A 32 19.14 21.48 -10.97
N ASN A 33 18.08 20.69 -10.82
CA ASN A 33 17.72 20.05 -9.55
C ASN A 33 18.63 18.86 -9.18
N THR A 34 19.37 18.29 -10.14
CA THR A 34 20.24 17.12 -9.92
C THR A 34 21.73 17.45 -10.02
N LYS A 35 22.09 18.70 -10.35
CA LYS A 35 23.48 19.15 -10.54
C LYS A 35 24.33 19.06 -9.27
N THR A 36 23.73 19.30 -8.11
CA THR A 36 24.40 19.30 -6.81
C THR A 36 23.55 18.62 -5.76
N SER A 37 24.18 18.04 -4.75
CA SER A 37 23.52 17.46 -3.58
C SER A 37 24.15 18.04 -2.33
N ASP A 38 23.35 18.63 -1.47
CA ASP A 38 23.75 19.20 -0.17
C ASP A 38 23.63 18.22 0.99
N PHE A 39 22.93 17.10 0.78
CA PHE A 39 22.84 15.98 1.72
C PHE A 39 23.32 14.66 1.11
N ARG A 40 23.58 13.68 1.96
CA ARG A 40 23.92 12.30 1.62
C ARG A 40 22.76 11.40 2.03
N LEU A 41 22.45 10.40 1.21
CA LEU A 41 21.38 9.43 1.52
C LEU A 41 21.55 8.73 2.88
N SER A 42 22.79 8.56 3.36
CA SER A 42 23.04 7.98 4.70
C SER A 42 22.52 8.85 5.84
N GLU A 43 22.42 10.16 5.63
CA GLU A 43 21.98 11.13 6.65
C GLU A 43 20.49 10.98 6.98
N LEU A 44 19.69 10.40 6.07
CA LEU A 44 18.28 10.04 6.32
C LEU A 44 18.11 9.15 7.57
N MET A 45 19.12 8.35 7.92
CA MET A 45 19.09 7.46 9.09
C MET A 45 20.21 7.72 10.10
N ASN A 46 21.21 8.54 9.76
CA ASN A 46 22.46 8.68 10.52
C ASN A 46 22.91 10.13 10.80
N SER A 47 22.11 11.12 10.40
CA SER A 47 22.32 12.50 10.86
C SER A 47 22.16 12.59 12.39
N ASP A 48 22.75 13.61 13.01
CA ASP A 48 22.58 13.87 14.45
C ASP A 48 21.17 14.36 14.79
N LYS A 49 20.52 15.02 13.84
CA LYS A 49 19.11 15.43 13.90
C LYS A 49 18.30 14.64 12.87
N PRO A 50 17.06 14.22 13.17
CA PRO A 50 16.19 13.57 12.19
C PRO A 50 16.00 14.44 10.94
N VAL A 51 16.01 13.81 9.76
CA VAL A 51 15.86 14.46 8.46
C VAL A 51 14.67 13.84 7.73
N THR A 52 13.88 14.67 7.05
CA THR A 52 12.78 14.24 6.18
C THR A 52 13.08 14.67 4.75
N LEU A 53 12.91 13.76 3.79
CA LEU A 53 13.00 14.04 2.37
C LEU A 53 11.62 13.97 1.75
N TYR A 54 11.16 15.09 1.19
CA TYR A 54 9.92 15.15 0.40
C TYR A 54 10.27 15.13 -1.07
N ILE A 55 9.63 14.23 -1.82
CA ILE A 55 9.70 14.20 -3.28
C ILE A 55 8.30 14.47 -3.78
N VAL A 56 8.09 15.69 -4.30
CA VAL A 56 6.79 16.16 -4.77
C VAL A 56 6.84 16.22 -6.29
N ILE A 57 5.90 15.55 -6.93
CA ILE A 57 5.79 15.50 -8.39
C ILE A 57 4.38 15.95 -8.76
N ASP A 58 4.29 16.86 -9.73
CA ASP A 58 3.00 17.26 -10.30
C ASP A 58 2.33 16.04 -10.97
N PRO A 59 1.03 15.77 -10.70
CA PRO A 59 0.29 14.69 -11.35
C PRO A 59 0.44 14.65 -12.87
N GLU A 60 0.55 15.80 -13.56
CA GLU A 60 0.72 15.87 -15.01
C GLU A 60 2.06 15.33 -15.49
N ASN A 61 3.07 15.30 -14.61
CA ASN A 61 4.43 14.88 -14.92
C ASN A 61 4.79 13.49 -14.38
N ILE A 62 3.85 12.78 -13.74
CA ILE A 62 4.14 11.55 -12.99
C ILE A 62 4.78 10.46 -13.85
N ASP A 63 4.22 10.18 -15.03
CA ASP A 63 4.74 9.18 -15.97
C ASP A 63 6.09 9.57 -16.54
N ARG A 64 6.27 10.88 -16.80
CA ARG A 64 7.53 11.44 -17.31
C ARG A 64 8.64 11.32 -16.27
N MET A 65 8.34 11.58 -15.00
CA MET A 65 9.30 11.59 -13.89
C MET A 65 9.57 10.20 -13.30
N GLN A 66 8.73 9.21 -13.61
CA GLN A 66 8.84 7.85 -13.12
C GLN A 66 10.25 7.24 -13.21
N PRO A 67 11.02 7.37 -14.31
CA PRO A 67 12.38 6.83 -14.39
C PRO A 67 13.34 7.45 -13.37
N LEU A 68 13.26 8.77 -13.16
CA LEU A 68 14.09 9.48 -12.18
C LEU A 68 13.73 9.06 -10.76
N PHE A 69 12.43 9.02 -10.43
CA PHE A 69 11.95 8.60 -9.13
C PHE A 69 12.41 7.16 -8.81
N ARG A 70 12.31 6.26 -9.79
CA ARG A 70 12.80 4.88 -9.67
C ARG A 70 14.29 4.80 -9.36
N ILE A 71 15.13 5.64 -9.97
CA ILE A 71 16.58 5.68 -9.67
C ILE A 71 16.82 6.17 -8.25
N ILE A 72 16.17 7.26 -7.83
CA ILE A 72 16.32 7.81 -6.47
C ILE A 72 15.93 6.76 -5.43
N MET A 73 14.78 6.12 -5.62
CA MET A 73 14.30 5.03 -4.76
C MET A 73 15.28 3.86 -4.70
N LEU A 74 15.79 3.42 -5.86
CA LEU A 74 16.77 2.34 -5.92
C LEU A 74 18.07 2.71 -5.19
N GLN A 75 18.54 3.95 -5.30
CA GLN A 75 19.72 4.44 -4.61
C GLN A 75 19.52 4.48 -3.09
N ILE A 76 18.38 5.01 -2.62
CA ILE A 76 18.00 5.05 -1.21
C ILE A 76 18.01 3.63 -0.63
N LEU A 77 17.23 2.72 -1.24
CA LEU A 77 17.10 1.35 -0.76
C LEU A 77 18.45 0.62 -0.77
N LYS A 78 19.19 0.65 -1.88
CA LYS A 78 20.49 -0.02 -1.96
C LYS A 78 21.56 0.58 -1.05
N LYS A 79 21.45 1.86 -0.68
CA LYS A 79 22.41 2.52 0.22
C LYS A 79 22.10 2.21 1.68
N LEU A 80 20.83 2.23 2.07
CA LEU A 80 20.40 2.05 3.46
C LEU A 80 20.27 0.56 3.85
N ILE A 81 19.96 -0.31 2.89
CA ILE A 81 19.77 -1.75 3.10
C ILE A 81 21.02 -2.52 2.62
N LYS A 82 22.21 -2.18 3.15
CA LYS A 82 23.49 -2.77 2.70
C LYS A 82 23.97 -3.98 3.48
N ARG A 83 24.14 -3.83 4.80
CA ARG A 83 24.74 -4.87 5.63
C ARG A 83 24.20 -4.80 7.04
N LEU A 84 23.79 -5.95 7.56
CA LEU A 84 23.57 -6.13 8.99
C LEU A 84 24.92 -6.25 9.68
N GLU A 85 25.12 -5.43 10.70
CA GLU A 85 26.28 -5.52 11.55
C GLU A 85 25.97 -6.46 12.72
N PHE A 86 26.94 -7.30 13.07
CA PHE A 86 26.81 -8.24 14.17
C PHE A 86 27.98 -8.07 15.13
N GLN A 87 27.68 -8.03 16.42
CA GLN A 87 28.67 -8.03 17.49
C GLN A 87 28.29 -9.14 18.47
N ASN A 88 29.20 -10.06 18.75
CA ASN A 88 28.99 -11.21 19.64
C ASN A 88 27.74 -12.05 19.28
N GLY A 89 27.50 -12.26 17.98
CA GLY A 89 26.34 -13.02 17.48
C GLY A 89 25.01 -12.27 17.56
N LYS A 90 24.97 -11.05 18.09
CA LYS A 90 23.78 -10.20 18.13
C LYS A 90 23.85 -9.15 17.02
N GLN A 91 22.73 -8.94 16.34
CA GLN A 91 22.60 -7.84 15.40
C GLN A 91 22.70 -6.51 16.15
N ILE A 92 23.61 -5.64 15.72
CA ILE A 92 23.70 -4.27 16.24
C ILE A 92 22.98 -3.31 15.29
N LYS A 93 22.39 -2.26 15.86
CA LYS A 93 21.71 -1.23 15.07
C LYS A 93 22.77 -0.35 14.40
N ALA A 94 22.90 -0.47 13.09
CA ALA A 94 23.76 0.37 12.27
C ALA A 94 23.09 1.70 11.84
N TYR A 95 22.08 2.16 12.59
CA TYR A 95 21.33 3.39 12.31
C TYR A 95 21.03 4.17 13.59
N LYS A 96 21.08 5.51 13.52
CA LYS A 96 20.66 6.40 14.62
C LYS A 96 19.14 6.55 14.69
N HIS A 97 18.49 6.65 13.53
CA HIS A 97 17.06 6.88 13.39
C HIS A 97 16.42 5.81 12.51
N ARG A 98 15.18 5.42 12.83
CA ARG A 98 14.36 4.58 11.96
C ARG A 98 13.79 5.44 10.83
N MET A 99 13.72 4.90 9.62
CA MET A 99 13.15 5.59 8.47
C MET A 99 11.76 5.05 8.14
N LEU A 100 10.80 5.96 8.00
CA LEU A 100 9.52 5.67 7.35
C LEU A 100 9.65 5.99 5.86
N LEU A 101 9.51 4.98 5.01
CA LEU A 101 9.42 5.13 3.57
C LEU A 101 7.94 5.19 3.19
N MET A 102 7.39 6.40 3.14
CA MET A 102 5.99 6.63 2.75
C MET A 102 5.90 6.83 1.25
N LEU A 103 5.10 5.98 0.60
CA LEU A 103 4.89 5.99 -0.84
C LEU A 103 3.40 6.20 -1.08
N ASP A 104 3.03 7.47 -1.16
CA ASP A 104 1.72 7.86 -1.68
C ASP A 104 1.68 7.53 -3.17
N GLU A 105 0.61 6.88 -3.62
CA GLU A 105 0.50 6.30 -4.96
C GLU A 105 1.70 5.43 -5.39
N PHE A 106 1.95 4.33 -4.68
CA PHE A 106 3.08 3.44 -4.97
C PHE A 106 3.15 2.90 -6.40
N THR A 107 2.01 2.76 -7.07
CA THR A 107 1.89 2.34 -8.47
C THR A 107 2.54 3.33 -9.43
N ALA A 108 2.57 4.62 -9.12
CA ALA A 108 3.24 5.65 -9.92
C ALA A 108 4.76 5.44 -10.03
N VAL A 109 5.36 4.83 -9.01
CA VAL A 109 6.80 4.51 -8.95
C VAL A 109 7.20 3.50 -10.01
N GLY A 110 6.25 2.67 -10.45
CA GLY A 110 6.51 1.52 -11.30
C GLY A 110 7.19 0.36 -10.57
N LYS A 111 7.57 -0.66 -11.34
CA LYS A 111 8.20 -1.86 -10.79
C LYS A 111 9.64 -1.58 -10.35
N ILE A 112 9.96 -1.86 -9.08
CA ILE A 112 11.31 -1.85 -8.53
C ILE A 112 11.59 -3.24 -7.94
N ASP A 113 12.22 -4.12 -8.72
CA ASP A 113 12.48 -5.52 -8.30
C ASP A 113 13.26 -5.62 -6.98
N TYR A 114 14.15 -4.65 -6.72
CA TYR A 114 14.90 -4.60 -5.45
C TYR A 114 13.99 -4.25 -4.26
N PHE A 115 13.01 -3.37 -4.47
CA PHE A 115 12.06 -2.98 -3.42
C PHE A 115 11.26 -4.19 -2.96
N GLU A 116 10.65 -4.90 -3.90
CA GLU A 116 9.91 -6.14 -3.66
C GLU A 116 10.70 -7.16 -2.84
N LYS A 117 11.92 -7.47 -3.29
CA LYS A 117 12.81 -8.40 -2.58
C LYS A 117 13.16 -7.88 -1.18
N SER A 118 13.41 -6.57 -1.05
CA SER A 118 13.81 -5.96 0.21
C SER A 118 12.69 -5.84 1.24
N LEU A 119 11.42 -5.82 0.82
CA LEU A 119 10.27 -5.62 1.69
C LEU A 119 10.19 -6.65 2.82
N ALA A 120 10.57 -7.90 2.54
CA ALA A 120 10.60 -8.99 3.51
C ALA A 120 11.58 -8.77 4.67
N TYR A 121 12.64 -7.98 4.49
CA TYR A 121 13.73 -7.86 5.48
C TYR A 121 14.13 -6.42 5.84
N MET A 122 13.63 -5.40 5.14
CA MET A 122 14.01 -3.99 5.35
C MET A 122 13.71 -3.48 6.78
N ALA A 123 12.72 -4.08 7.45
CA ALA A 123 12.41 -3.78 8.86
C ALA A 123 13.61 -4.06 9.79
N GLY A 124 14.41 -5.10 9.49
CA GLY A 124 15.64 -5.42 10.20
C GLY A 124 16.72 -4.35 10.04
N TYR A 125 16.67 -3.58 8.95
CA TYR A 125 17.56 -2.45 8.66
C TYR A 125 17.04 -1.12 9.21
N GLY A 126 15.93 -1.12 9.94
CA GLY A 126 15.33 0.10 10.51
C GLY A 126 14.47 0.89 9.52
N VAL A 127 14.14 0.31 8.36
CA VAL A 127 13.27 0.92 7.35
C VAL A 127 11.88 0.28 7.43
N THR A 128 10.85 1.11 7.51
CA THR A 128 9.45 0.68 7.46
C THR A 128 8.79 1.29 6.24
N ALA A 129 8.29 0.47 5.32
CA ALA A 129 7.52 0.93 4.16
C ALA A 129 6.06 1.14 4.54
N TYR A 130 5.51 2.30 4.15
CA TYR A 130 4.08 2.59 4.15
C TYR A 130 3.67 2.79 2.69
N ILE A 131 2.97 1.79 2.16
CA ILE A 131 2.56 1.72 0.76
C ILE A 131 1.07 2.08 0.67
N ILE A 132 0.74 3.10 -0.12
CA ILE A 132 -0.63 3.49 -0.42
C ILE A 132 -0.91 3.13 -1.89
N ILE A 133 -2.01 2.43 -2.12
CA ILE A 133 -2.52 2.11 -3.45
C ILE A 133 -4.01 2.42 -3.49
N GLN A 134 -4.49 2.93 -4.62
CA GLN A 134 -5.92 3.10 -4.86
C GLN A 134 -6.58 1.81 -5.35
N ASP A 135 -5.81 0.99 -6.07
CA ASP A 135 -6.31 -0.18 -6.76
C ASP A 135 -5.32 -1.35 -6.71
N THR A 136 -5.78 -2.48 -6.19
CA THR A 136 -5.01 -3.74 -6.16
C THR A 136 -4.70 -4.25 -7.56
N GLU A 137 -5.53 -3.96 -8.55
CA GLU A 137 -5.31 -4.40 -9.94
C GLU A 137 -4.09 -3.70 -10.56
N GLN A 138 -3.94 -2.39 -10.35
CA GLN A 138 -2.75 -1.65 -10.79
C GLN A 138 -1.47 -2.21 -10.16
N LEU A 139 -1.53 -2.53 -8.86
CA LEU A 139 -0.40 -3.18 -8.19
C LEU A 139 -0.07 -4.53 -8.84
N TYR A 140 -1.07 -5.37 -9.10
CA TYR A 140 -0.87 -6.67 -9.73
C TYR A 140 -0.39 -6.58 -11.18
N ARG A 141 -0.73 -5.52 -11.93
CA ARG A 141 -0.16 -5.31 -13.26
C ARG A 141 1.35 -5.05 -13.22
N LEU A 142 1.82 -4.37 -12.17
CA LEU A 142 3.24 -4.03 -12.01
C LEU A 142 4.06 -5.17 -11.39
N TYR A 143 3.53 -5.80 -10.34
CA TYR A 143 4.28 -6.78 -9.57
C TYR A 143 3.84 -8.22 -9.86
N SER A 144 2.65 -8.48 -10.43
CA SER A 144 1.94 -9.78 -10.48
C SER A 144 1.25 -10.14 -9.16
N LYS A 145 0.35 -11.14 -9.19
CA LYS A 145 -0.40 -11.58 -7.98
C LYS A 145 0.44 -12.49 -7.10
N GLU A 146 1.34 -13.26 -7.72
CA GLU A 146 2.23 -14.23 -7.06
C GLU A 146 3.42 -13.56 -6.35
N GLU A 147 3.79 -12.37 -6.80
CA GLU A 147 4.89 -11.56 -6.31
C GLU A 147 4.34 -10.58 -5.25
N THR A 148 4.57 -10.93 -3.99
CA THR A 148 3.62 -10.57 -2.94
C THR A 148 4.04 -9.35 -2.12
N ILE A 149 3.95 -8.16 -2.71
CA ILE A 149 4.00 -6.90 -1.93
C ILE A 149 2.99 -6.93 -0.78
N ILE A 150 1.73 -7.30 -1.07
CA ILE A 150 0.68 -7.37 -0.06
C ILE A 150 1.01 -8.38 1.05
N SER A 151 1.51 -9.58 0.71
CA SER A 151 1.77 -10.61 1.74
C SER A 151 2.88 -10.18 2.71
N ASN A 152 3.91 -9.48 2.19
CA ASN A 152 5.03 -8.98 2.97
C ASN A 152 4.65 -7.79 3.89
N CYS A 153 3.53 -7.10 3.62
CA CYS A 153 3.02 -6.06 4.52
C CYS A 153 2.39 -6.67 5.78
N HIS A 154 3.01 -6.49 6.94
CA HIS A 154 2.50 -7.02 8.21
C HIS A 154 1.12 -6.44 8.60
N ILE A 155 0.92 -5.16 8.30
CA ILE A 155 -0.34 -4.43 8.54
C ILE A 155 -0.94 -4.09 7.17
N LYS A 156 -2.24 -4.33 7.02
CA LYS A 156 -3.00 -3.96 5.83
C LYS A 156 -4.23 -3.19 6.30
N ILE A 157 -4.43 -2.00 5.76
CA ILE A 157 -5.59 -1.17 6.04
C ILE A 157 -6.37 -1.01 4.74
N ALA A 158 -7.66 -1.30 4.78
CA ALA A 158 -8.54 -1.20 3.63
C ALA A 158 -9.73 -0.31 3.95
N PHE A 159 -9.93 0.73 3.15
CA PHE A 159 -11.16 1.51 3.13
C PHE A 159 -12.19 0.84 2.21
N THR A 160 -13.42 1.36 2.19
CA THR A 160 -14.48 0.87 1.29
C THR A 160 -13.99 0.83 -0.16
N PRO A 161 -13.84 -0.36 -0.77
CA PRO A 161 -13.34 -0.48 -2.13
C PRO A 161 -14.40 -0.04 -3.15
N ASN A 162 -13.94 0.34 -4.34
CA ASN A 162 -14.84 0.60 -5.49
C ASN A 162 -14.98 -0.62 -6.42
N LYS A 163 -14.09 -1.61 -6.32
CA LYS A 163 -14.03 -2.79 -7.19
C LYS A 163 -14.43 -4.06 -6.45
N GLU A 164 -15.19 -4.93 -7.14
CA GLU A 164 -15.64 -6.22 -6.61
C GLU A 164 -14.49 -7.18 -6.31
N ASP A 165 -13.44 -7.19 -7.15
CA ASP A 165 -12.25 -8.02 -6.93
C ASP A 165 -11.53 -7.68 -5.62
N THR A 166 -11.36 -6.39 -5.35
CA THR A 166 -10.78 -5.92 -4.08
C THR A 166 -11.67 -6.28 -2.90
N ALA A 167 -13.00 -6.09 -3.02
CA ALA A 167 -13.94 -6.50 -1.98
C ALA A 167 -13.93 -8.01 -1.72
N SER A 168 -13.77 -8.82 -2.76
CA SER A 168 -13.68 -10.28 -2.67
C SER A 168 -12.37 -10.74 -2.03
N LEU A 169 -11.26 -10.05 -2.31
CA LEU A 169 -10.00 -10.25 -1.60
C LEU A 169 -10.15 -9.95 -0.10
N LEU A 170 -10.76 -8.81 0.24
CA LEU A 170 -10.98 -8.41 1.63
C LEU A 170 -11.93 -9.37 2.36
N SER A 171 -12.99 -9.85 1.70
CA SER A 171 -13.91 -10.87 2.24
C SER A 171 -13.16 -12.13 2.63
N LYS A 172 -12.31 -12.65 1.73
CA LYS A 172 -11.44 -13.79 2.02
C LYS A 172 -10.47 -13.51 3.17
N MET A 173 -9.91 -12.31 3.24
CA MET A 173 -9.01 -11.91 4.34
C MET A 173 -9.73 -11.80 5.70
N THR A 174 -11.01 -11.43 5.71
CA THR A 174 -11.80 -11.42 6.97
C THR A 174 -12.12 -12.82 7.48
N GLY A 175 -12.01 -13.84 6.63
CA GLY A 175 -12.28 -15.23 7.00
C GLY A 175 -13.78 -15.57 7.03
N THR A 176 -14.11 -16.66 7.71
CA THR A 176 -15.47 -17.19 7.81
C THR A 176 -15.92 -17.25 9.26
N THR A 177 -17.25 -17.24 9.46
CA THR A 177 -17.91 -17.41 10.75
C THR A 177 -19.02 -18.44 10.63
N THR A 178 -19.29 -19.16 11.70
CA THR A 178 -20.44 -20.06 11.80
C THR A 178 -21.68 -19.26 12.23
N VAL A 179 -22.81 -19.50 11.58
CA VAL A 179 -24.12 -18.95 11.96
C VAL A 179 -25.09 -20.09 12.20
N VAL A 180 -25.81 -20.04 13.32
CA VAL A 180 -26.88 -20.99 13.64
C VAL A 180 -28.17 -20.50 12.97
N LYS A 181 -28.71 -21.28 12.04
CA LYS A 181 -30.05 -21.08 11.47
C LYS A 181 -31.06 -21.94 12.21
N SER A 182 -32.15 -21.34 12.66
CA SER A 182 -33.30 -22.08 13.20
C SER A 182 -34.40 -22.19 12.14
N ASN A 183 -34.78 -23.41 11.77
CA ASN A 183 -35.94 -23.67 10.93
C ASN A 183 -37.12 -24.06 11.83
N ILE A 184 -38.17 -23.25 11.82
CA ILE A 184 -39.42 -23.52 12.54
C ILE A 184 -40.43 -24.00 11.51
N THR A 185 -40.86 -25.25 11.64
CA THR A 185 -41.93 -25.83 10.83
C THR A 185 -43.17 -25.98 11.70
N THR A 186 -44.23 -25.26 11.34
CA THR A 186 -45.53 -25.37 12.00
C THR A 186 -46.45 -26.20 11.13
N SER A 187 -46.94 -27.33 11.65
CA SER A 187 -47.91 -28.17 10.93
C SER A 187 -49.29 -28.07 11.60
N GLY A 188 -50.31 -27.67 10.85
CA GLY A 188 -51.69 -27.59 11.33
C GLY A 188 -52.70 -27.55 10.17
N LYS A 189 -53.67 -28.48 10.17
CA LYS A 189 -54.84 -28.41 9.28
C LYS A 189 -55.82 -27.38 9.84
N ARG A 190 -56.28 -26.44 9.01
CA ARG A 190 -57.23 -25.33 9.31
C ARG A 190 -58.56 -25.73 10.01
N LEU A 191 -58.84 -27.02 10.22
CA LEU A 191 -60.12 -27.56 10.73
C LEU A 191 -59.97 -28.65 11.81
N SER A 192 -58.78 -28.89 12.37
CA SER A 192 -58.59 -29.93 13.40
C SER A 192 -58.57 -29.35 14.82
N PRO A 193 -59.26 -29.94 15.81
CA PRO A 193 -59.27 -29.48 17.22
C PRO A 193 -57.98 -29.84 17.99
N ILE A 194 -57.02 -30.52 17.36
CA ILE A 194 -55.73 -30.90 17.95
C ILE A 194 -54.69 -29.83 17.57
N LEU A 195 -54.10 -29.21 18.59
CA LEU A 195 -53.03 -28.22 18.47
C LEU A 195 -51.90 -28.76 17.57
N GLY A 196 -51.55 -27.98 16.55
CA GLY A 196 -50.51 -28.31 15.59
C GLY A 196 -49.14 -28.49 16.25
N SER A 197 -48.37 -29.47 15.79
CA SER A 197 -47.00 -29.65 16.29
C SER A 197 -46.09 -28.58 15.68
N VAL A 198 -45.30 -27.94 16.54
CA VAL A 198 -44.23 -27.02 16.16
C VAL A 198 -42.92 -27.81 16.27
N SER A 199 -42.24 -28.00 15.15
CA SER A 199 -40.90 -28.59 15.11
C SER A 199 -39.89 -27.48 14.86
N GLN A 200 -38.87 -27.39 15.72
CA GLN A 200 -37.77 -26.45 15.57
C GLN A 200 -36.46 -27.23 15.42
N SER A 201 -35.75 -26.99 14.32
CA SER A 201 -34.43 -27.57 14.08
C SER A 201 -33.38 -26.47 13.97
N TYR A 202 -32.19 -26.73 14.50
CA TYR A 202 -31.04 -25.83 14.45
C TYR A 202 -29.99 -26.43 13.50
N GLN A 203 -29.46 -25.59 12.62
CA GLN A 203 -28.41 -25.97 11.69
C GLN A 203 -27.29 -24.93 11.74
N GLU A 204 -26.08 -25.39 11.99
CA GLU A 204 -24.88 -24.57 11.87
C GLU A 204 -24.45 -24.48 10.40
N VAL A 205 -24.27 -23.27 9.90
CA VAL A 205 -23.86 -23.00 8.51
C VAL A 205 -22.68 -22.03 8.52
N SER A 206 -21.62 -22.38 7.81
CA SER A 206 -20.47 -21.49 7.59
C SER A 206 -20.80 -20.40 6.57
N ARG A 207 -20.44 -19.15 6.86
CA ARG A 207 -20.51 -18.01 5.93
C ARG A 207 -19.27 -17.13 6.02
N PRO A 208 -18.95 -16.30 5.01
CA PRO A 208 -17.96 -15.23 5.17
C PRO A 208 -18.28 -14.34 6.37
N LEU A 209 -17.25 -13.96 7.14
CA LEU A 209 -17.40 -13.03 8.27
C LEU A 209 -17.98 -11.71 7.78
N MET A 210 -17.44 -11.20 6.67
CA MET A 210 -18.03 -10.15 5.87
C MET A 210 -18.14 -10.62 4.43
N THR A 211 -19.32 -10.54 3.86
CA THR A 211 -19.55 -10.82 2.44
C THR A 211 -18.97 -9.72 1.57
N THR A 212 -18.68 -10.02 0.30
CA THR A 212 -18.20 -9.04 -0.68
C THR A 212 -19.12 -7.82 -0.75
N ASP A 213 -20.43 -8.04 -0.72
CA ASP A 213 -21.43 -6.98 -0.75
C ASP A 213 -21.50 -6.16 0.55
N GLU A 214 -21.34 -6.77 1.73
CA GLU A 214 -21.19 -6.02 2.99
C GLU A 214 -19.94 -5.13 2.99
N ILE A 215 -18.85 -5.59 2.36
CA ILE A 215 -17.61 -4.81 2.22
C ILE A 215 -17.77 -3.62 1.26
N LEU A 216 -18.44 -3.82 0.12
CA LEU A 216 -18.75 -2.74 -0.83
C LEU A 216 -19.67 -1.67 -0.21
N ARG A 217 -20.46 -2.04 0.81
CA ARG A 217 -21.38 -1.16 1.52
C ARG A 217 -20.82 -0.62 2.84
N LEU A 218 -19.52 -0.80 3.12
CA LEU A 218 -18.88 -0.16 4.26
C LEU A 218 -19.10 1.36 4.22
N PRO A 219 -19.51 2.00 5.34
CA PRO A 219 -19.70 3.44 5.40
C PRO A 219 -18.46 4.18 4.91
N LYS A 220 -18.60 4.99 3.85
CA LYS A 220 -17.54 5.88 3.38
C LYS A 220 -17.49 7.13 4.27
N ALA A 221 -16.39 7.88 4.17
CA ALA A 221 -16.29 9.18 4.80
C ALA A 221 -17.45 10.08 4.34
N LYS A 222 -18.08 10.79 5.29
CA LYS A 222 -19.15 11.74 4.98
C LYS A 222 -18.51 13.02 4.51
N VAL A 223 -18.95 13.52 3.35
CA VAL A 223 -18.39 14.72 2.72
C VAL A 223 -19.52 15.71 2.47
N THR A 224 -19.26 17.01 2.66
CA THR A 224 -20.18 18.08 2.25
C THR A 224 -20.24 18.22 0.73
N ASP A 225 -21.23 18.97 0.21
CA ASP A 225 -21.29 19.33 -1.21
C ASP A 225 -20.06 20.13 -1.69
N ARG A 226 -19.28 20.68 -0.75
CA ARG A 226 -18.05 21.44 -1.00
C ARG A 226 -16.78 20.59 -0.94
N GLY A 227 -16.89 19.28 -0.69
CA GLY A 227 -15.75 18.37 -0.62
C GLY A 227 -15.09 18.25 0.76
N GLU A 228 -15.66 18.86 1.80
CA GLU A 228 -15.08 18.82 3.15
C GLU A 228 -15.51 17.54 3.90
N ILE A 229 -14.55 16.82 4.48
CA ILE A 229 -14.83 15.59 5.22
C ILE A 229 -15.39 15.91 6.63
N LEU A 230 -16.65 15.53 6.86
CA LEU A 230 -17.35 15.72 8.13
C LEU A 230 -17.13 14.60 9.13
N ASP A 231 -17.07 13.35 8.66
CA ASP A 231 -16.95 12.18 9.53
C ASP A 231 -16.16 11.09 8.81
N GLY A 232 -15.33 10.38 9.56
CA GLY A 232 -14.48 9.31 9.03
C GLY A 232 -15.32 8.13 8.55
N GLY A 233 -14.91 7.51 7.45
CA GLY A 233 -15.49 6.25 7.00
C GLY A 233 -15.03 5.07 7.85
N ASP A 234 -15.63 3.91 7.62
CA ASP A 234 -15.16 2.66 8.20
C ASP A 234 -13.92 2.15 7.44
N MET A 235 -13.08 1.42 8.17
CA MET A 235 -11.91 0.74 7.61
C MET A 235 -11.75 -0.64 8.22
N LEU A 236 -11.20 -1.57 7.44
CA LEU A 236 -10.78 -2.89 7.90
C LEU A 236 -9.27 -2.88 8.10
N ILE A 237 -8.83 -3.34 9.27
CA ILE A 237 -7.43 -3.43 9.65
C ILE A 237 -7.09 -4.90 9.86
N PHE A 238 -6.08 -5.36 9.13
CA PHE A 238 -5.56 -6.71 9.22
C PHE A 238 -4.14 -6.64 9.75
N ILE A 239 -3.91 -7.28 10.91
CA ILE A 239 -2.60 -7.44 11.53
C ILE A 239 -2.30 -8.93 11.53
N ALA A 240 -1.14 -9.33 11.00
CA ALA A 240 -0.81 -10.76 10.94
C ALA A 240 -0.84 -11.40 12.34
N GLY A 241 -1.45 -12.59 12.44
CA GLY A 241 -1.62 -13.30 13.71
C GLY A 241 -2.77 -12.81 14.60
N HIS A 242 -3.56 -11.83 14.16
CA HIS A 242 -4.67 -11.28 14.92
C HIS A 242 -5.98 -11.32 14.13
N ALA A 243 -7.11 -11.26 14.85
CA ALA A 243 -8.43 -11.16 14.22
C ALA A 243 -8.55 -9.82 13.43
N PRO A 244 -9.29 -9.81 12.31
CA PRO A 244 -9.60 -8.57 11.59
C PRO A 244 -10.31 -7.55 12.51
N ILE A 245 -9.93 -6.29 12.40
CA ILE A 245 -10.51 -5.20 13.19
C ILE A 245 -11.28 -4.27 12.26
N ARG A 246 -12.54 -3.98 12.60
CA ARG A 246 -13.30 -2.89 11.98
C ARG A 246 -13.07 -1.62 12.79
N GLY A 247 -12.44 -0.62 12.19
CA GLY A 247 -12.15 0.67 12.79
C GLY A 247 -12.85 1.82 12.06
N LYS A 248 -12.71 3.03 12.61
CA LYS A 248 -13.17 4.27 11.98
C LYS A 248 -11.97 5.12 11.59
N GLN A 249 -12.01 5.69 10.39
CA GLN A 249 -10.96 6.55 9.86
C GLN A 249 -10.74 7.75 10.79
N ILE A 250 -9.48 7.97 11.15
CA ILE A 250 -9.08 9.14 11.94
C ILE A 250 -8.99 10.35 11.00
N LEU A 251 -9.60 11.46 11.40
CA LEU A 251 -9.53 12.72 10.68
C LEU A 251 -8.47 13.62 11.34
N PHE A 252 -7.25 13.62 10.79
CA PHE A 252 -6.11 14.30 11.40
C PHE A 252 -6.37 15.79 11.67
N PHE A 253 -7.10 16.47 10.76
CA PHE A 253 -7.45 17.89 10.87
C PHE A 253 -8.55 18.20 11.91
N LYS A 254 -9.06 17.18 12.61
CA LYS A 254 -9.97 17.35 13.77
C LYS A 254 -9.31 17.02 15.10
N ASP A 255 -8.09 16.50 15.07
CA ASP A 255 -7.36 16.08 16.26
C ASP A 255 -6.26 17.10 16.53
N GLN A 256 -6.32 17.75 17.69
CA GLN A 256 -5.38 18.80 18.05
C GLN A 256 -3.93 18.31 18.05
N VAL A 257 -3.68 17.06 18.49
CA VAL A 257 -2.32 16.50 18.52
C VAL A 257 -1.77 16.34 17.11
N PHE A 258 -2.61 15.97 16.14
CA PHE A 258 -2.18 15.89 14.75
C PHE A 258 -2.06 17.24 14.09
N ILE A 259 -2.93 18.20 14.41
CA ILE A 259 -2.81 19.59 13.95
C ILE A 259 -1.47 20.17 14.39
N ASP A 260 -1.17 20.13 15.69
CA ASP A 260 0.07 20.65 16.27
C ASP A 260 1.32 20.02 15.63
N ARG A 261 1.21 18.74 15.22
CA ARG A 261 2.29 18.03 14.53
C ARG A 261 2.38 18.32 13.03
N SER A 262 1.28 18.74 12.42
CA SER A 262 1.18 19.08 11.00
C SER A 262 1.64 20.51 10.70
N GLU A 263 1.65 21.39 11.71
CA GLU A 263 2.24 22.73 11.66
C GLU A 263 3.78 22.65 11.62
N VAL A 264 4.33 21.97 10.63
CA VAL A 264 5.75 22.05 10.31
C VAL A 264 5.95 23.36 9.57
N SER A 265 6.56 24.34 10.24
CA SER A 265 7.08 25.54 9.57
C SER A 265 8.19 25.09 8.61
N LEU A 266 7.90 25.09 7.30
CA LEU A 266 8.91 24.98 6.25
C LEU A 266 9.74 26.26 6.16
#